data_AF-A0A7Y0PDS6-F1
#
_entry.id   AF-A0A7Y0PDS6-F1
#
_cell.length_a   1.000
_cell.length_b   1.000
_cell.length_c   1.000
_cell.angle_alpha   90.00
_cell.angle_beta   90.00
_cell.angle_gamma   90.00
#
_symmetry.space_group_name_H-M   'P 1'
#
loop_
_entity.id
_entity.type
_entity.pdbx_description
1 polymer ?
#
loop_
_entity_poly.entity_id
_entity_poly.type
_entity_poly.pdbx_seq_one_letter_code
_entity_poly.pdbx_strand_id
1 'polypeptide(L)' 'MQRADELTVVHHDDTVSRFTDVRYTLTREGLHLITAAGSERLFPSHLVLTTHARHHCDAA' A
#
# COMPACT_ATOMS: atom_id res chain seq x y z
N MET A 1 7.98 -6.92 5.29
CA MET A 1 6.89 -6.65 4.33
C MET A 1 5.61 -7.27 4.84
N GLN A 2 4.54 -6.49 4.82
CA GLN A 2 3.17 -6.94 5.06
C GLN A 2 2.51 -7.30 3.73
N ARG A 3 1.49 -8.16 3.72
CA ARG A 3 0.69 -8.49 2.52
C ARG A 3 -0.73 -7.99 2.72
N ALA A 4 -1.32 -7.33 1.72
CA ALA A 4 -2.72 -6.92 1.74
C ALA A 4 -3.41 -7.33 0.43
N ASP A 5 -4.66 -7.78 0.53
CA ASP A 5 -5.50 -8.09 -0.64
C ASP A 5 -5.97 -6.83 -1.33
N GLU A 6 -6.22 -5.78 -0.54
CA GLU A 6 -6.43 -4.42 -1.03
C GLU A 6 -5.64 -3.44 -0.16
N LEU A 7 -4.85 -2.58 -0.79
CA LEU A 7 -4.16 -1.47 -0.15
C LEU A 7 -4.64 -0.16 -0.77
N THR A 8 -5.26 0.68 0.05
CA THR A 8 -5.60 2.05 -0.31
C THR A 8 -4.54 2.98 0.27
N VAL A 9 -3.94 3.81 -0.59
CA VAL A 9 -2.98 4.85 -0.24
C VAL A 9 -3.66 6.19 -0.44
N VAL A 10 -3.76 6.96 0.64
CA VAL A 10 -4.27 8.34 0.62
C VAL A 10 -3.06 9.26 0.59
N HIS A 11 -3.05 10.17 -0.38
CA HIS A 11 -1.96 11.11 -0.58
C HIS A 11 -2.29 12.47 0.04
N HIS A 12 -1.28 13.30 0.27
CA HIS A 12 -1.43 14.65 0.81
C HIS A 12 -2.12 15.64 -0.15
N ASP A 13 -2.19 15.32 -1.44
CA ASP A 13 -2.93 16.08 -2.45
C ASP A 13 -4.40 15.63 -2.60
N ASP A 14 -4.91 14.91 -1.58
CA ASP A 14 -6.23 14.29 -1.53
C ASP A 14 -6.49 13.24 -2.63
N THR A 15 -5.47 12.84 -3.41
CA THR A 15 -5.62 11.73 -4.34
C THR A 15 -5.60 10.39 -3.60
N VAL A 16 -6.26 9.40 -4.19
CA VAL A 16 -6.36 8.05 -3.63
C VAL A 16 -5.91 7.04 -4.66
N SER A 17 -4.93 6.21 -4.30
CA SER A 17 -4.49 5.08 -5.10
C SER A 17 -4.92 3.78 -4.45
N ARG A 18 -5.48 2.86 -5.25
CA ARG A 18 -5.88 1.52 -4.78
C ARG A 18 -5.08 0.46 -5.49
N PHE A 19 -4.61 -0.51 -4.73
CA PHE A 19 -3.84 -1.64 -5.23
C PHE A 19 -4.41 -2.94 -4.68
N THR A 20 -4.33 -4.02 -5.46
CA THR A 20 -4.83 -5.33 -5.07
C THR A 20 -3.70 -6.36 -5.08
N ASP A 21 -3.77 -7.34 -4.18
CA ASP A 21 -2.78 -8.39 -3.94
C ASP A 21 -1.34 -7.84 -3.95
N VAL A 22 -1.06 -7.05 -2.92
CA VAL A 22 0.22 -6.35 -2.79
C VAL A 22 1.00 -6.78 -1.56
N ARG A 23 2.31 -6.66 -1.65
CA ARG A 23 3.22 -6.66 -0.52
C ARG A 23 3.71 -5.25 -0.31
N TYR A 24 3.71 -4.75 0.92
CA TYR A 24 4.15 -3.40 1.21
C TYR A 24 4.96 -3.30 2.49
N THR A 25 5.78 -2.26 2.60
CA THR A 25 6.46 -1.88 3.83
C THR A 25 6.38 -0.37 3.96
N LEU A 26 5.90 0.10 5.12
CA LEU A 26 5.96 1.50 5.48
C LEU A 26 7.24 1.73 6.30
N THR A 27 8.12 2.59 5.80
CA THR A 27 9.34 3.02 6.47
C THR A 27 9.30 4.53 6.69
N ARG A 28 10.32 5.09 7.34
CA ARG A 28 10.48 6.54 7.48
C ARG A 28 10.64 7.25 6.11
N GLU A 29 11.20 6.54 5.14
CA GLU A 29 11.43 7.07 3.79
C GLU A 29 10.14 7.08 2.96
N GLY A 30 9.19 6.20 3.31
CA GLY A 30 7.86 6.18 2.73
C GLY A 30 7.28 4.78 2.59
N LEU A 31 6.35 4.63 1.65
CA LEU A 31 5.69 3.37 1.34
C LEU A 31 6.39 2.70 0.17
N HIS A 32 6.97 1.54 0.43
CA HIS A 32 7.42 0.62 -0.61
C HIS A 32 6.32 -0.41 -0.88
N LEU A 33 5.89 -0.54 -2.14
CA LEU A 33 4.80 -1.39 -2.59
C LEU A 33 5.27 -2.29 -3.74
N ILE A 34 4.93 -3.57 -3.67
CA ILE A 34 5.20 -4.59 -4.69
C ILE A 34 3.85 -5.21 -5.06
N THR A 35 3.45 -5.11 -6.33
CA THR A 35 2.20 -5.72 -6.83
C THR A 35 2.37 -7.22 -7.11
N ALA A 36 1.27 -7.96 -7.23
CA ALA A 36 1.29 -9.36 -7.66
C ALA A 36 1.99 -9.58 -9.01
N ALA A 37 1.93 -8.59 -9.91
CA ALA A 37 2.63 -8.59 -11.19
C ALA A 37 4.15 -8.34 -11.06
N GLY A 38 4.66 -8.18 -9.83
CA GLY A 38 6.07 -7.90 -9.55
C GLY A 38 6.47 -6.45 -9.82
N SER A 39 5.51 -5.53 -10.02
CA SER A 39 5.82 -4.11 -10.19
C SER A 39 6.09 -3.46 -8.84
N GLU A 40 7.23 -2.79 -8.74
CA GLU A 40 7.63 -2.06 -7.54
C GLU A 40 7.29 -0.56 -7.67
N ARG A 41 6.81 0.03 -6.58
CA ARG A 41 6.53 1.46 -6.45
C ARG A 41 6.99 1.97 -5.10
N LEU A 42 7.70 3.08 -5.13
CA LEU A 42 8.08 3.83 -3.94
C LEU A 42 7.30 5.14 -3.89
N PHE A 43 6.54 5.33 -2.82
CA PHE A 43 5.91 6.60 -2.50
C PHE A 43 6.68 7.25 -1.35
N PRO A 44 7.30 8.43 -1.56
CA PRO A 44 7.95 9.17 -0.50
C PRO A 44 7.00 9.46 0.68
N SER A 45 7.54 9.50 1.90
CA SER A 45 6.75 9.73 3.12
C SER A 45 5.99 11.06 3.13
N HIS A 46 6.47 12.10 2.44
CA HIS A 46 5.79 13.39 2.32
C HIS A 46 4.60 13.37 1.34
N LEU A 47 4.45 12.32 0.53
CA LEU A 47 3.29 12.15 -0.35
C LEU A 47 2.21 11.30 0.30
N VAL A 48 2.58 10.35 1.17
CA VAL A 48 1.64 9.44 1.81
C VAL A 48 1.09 10.04 3.10
N LEU A 49 -0.20 10.36 3.10
CA LEU A 49 -0.90 10.79 4.30
C LEU A 49 -1.25 9.59 5.19
N THR A 50 -1.85 8.54 4.61
CA THR A 50 -2.21 7.32 5.34
C THR A 50 -2.39 6.13 4.40
N THR A 51 -2.33 4.92 4.95
CA THR A 51 -2.57 3.67 4.23
C THR A 51 -3.63 2.83 4.94
N HIS A 52 -4.59 2.30 4.19
CA HIS A 52 -5.58 1.36 4.68
C HIS A 52 -5.37 0.00 4.01
N ALA A 53 -4.95 -0.98 4.79
CA ALA A 53 -4.82 -2.36 4.34
C ALA A 53 -6.07 -3.16 4.70
N ARG A 54 -6.62 -3.87 3.71
CA ARG A 54 -7.61 -4.91 3.92
C ARG A 54 -6.97 -6.27 3.66
N HIS A 55 -7.21 -7.17 4.60
CA HIS A 55 -6.87 -8.57 4.50
C HIS A 55 -8.19 -9.32 4.45
N HIS A 56 -8.40 -10.14 3.42
CA HIS A 56 -9.44 -11.14 3.47
C HIS A 56 -9.00 -12.16 4.53
N CYS A 57 -9.61 -12.04 5.71
CA CYS A 57 -9.69 -13.19 6.59
C CYS A 57 -10.69 -14.13 5.91
N ASP A 58 -10.21 -15.13 5.18
CA ASP A 58 -11.05 -16.30 4.92
C ASP A 58 -11.43 -16.86 6.29
N ALA A 59 -12.67 -16.59 6.70
CA ALA A 59 -13.25 -17.18 7.89
C ALA A 59 -13.43 -18.68 7.60
N ALA A 60 -12.50 -19.49 8.10
CA ALA A 60 -12.57 -20.95 8.10
C ALA A 60 -13.54 -21.45 9.20
#